data_AF-X1CFX4-F1
#
_entry.id   AF-X1CFX4-F1
#
_cell.length_a   1.000
_cell.length_b   1.000
_cell.length_c   1.000
_cell.angle_alpha   90.00
_cell.angle_beta   90.00
_cell.angle_gamma   90.00
#
_symmetry.space_group_name_H-M   'P 1'
#
loop_
_entity.id
_entity.type
_entity.pdbx_description
1 polymer ?
#
loop_
_entity_poly.entity_id
_entity_poly.type
_entity_poly.pdbx_seq_one_letter_code
_entity_poly.pdbx_strand_id
1 'polypeptide(L)' 'YNSLDPSQKEEIRVETENRLPDFWKEKFNKVRGKGTTSKLLEVVLEEKRREIIKEWIKSGMIKV' A
#
# COMPACT_ATOMS: atom_id res chain seq x y z
N TYR A 1 3.15 9.50 6.04
CA TYR A 1 2.04 9.28 5.09
C TYR A 1 1.07 10.44 5.07
N ASN A 2 0.51 10.88 6.22
CA ASN A 2 -0.43 12.01 6.20
C ASN A 2 0.17 13.29 5.62
N SER A 3 1.48 13.50 5.86
CA SER A 3 2.28 14.61 5.33
C SER A 3 2.77 14.44 3.88
N LEU A 4 2.48 13.33 3.21
CA LEU A 4 2.89 13.14 1.80
C LEU A 4 1.96 13.91 0.87
N ASP A 5 2.45 14.26 -0.32
CA ASP A 5 1.61 14.82 -1.37
C ASP A 5 0.58 13.80 -1.86
N PRO A 6 -0.61 14.24 -2.33
CA PRO A 6 -1.63 13.33 -2.85
C PRO A 6 -1.12 12.43 -3.98
N SER A 7 -0.26 12.94 -4.86
CA SER A 7 0.39 12.17 -5.92
C SER A 7 1.26 11.04 -5.36
N GLN A 8 2.12 11.36 -4.38
CA GLN A 8 2.95 10.35 -3.72
C GLN A 8 2.12 9.28 -2.99
N LYS A 9 1.01 9.67 -2.37
CA LYS A 9 0.08 8.72 -1.74
C LYS A 9 -0.52 7.76 -2.76
N GLU A 10 -0.89 8.26 -3.93
CA GLU A 10 -1.41 7.45 -5.03
C GLU A 10 -0.33 6.51 -5.58
N GLU A 11 0.88 7.00 -5.81
CA GLU A 11 2.00 6.18 -6.27
C GLU A 11 2.33 5.04 -5.30
N ILE A 12 2.45 5.35 -3.99
CA ILE A 12 2.68 4.33 -2.96
C ILE A 12 1.53 3.33 -2.92
N ARG A 13 0.29 3.78 -3.10
CA ARG A 13 -0.87 2.88 -3.11
C ARG A 13 -0.80 1.91 -4.28
N VAL A 14 -0.51 2.40 -5.49
CA VAL A 14 -0.34 1.57 -6.69
C VAL A 14 0.82 0.60 -6.52
N GLU A 15 1.96 1.07 -6.01
CA GLU A 15 3.13 0.22 -5.73
C GLU A 15 2.81 -0.87 -4.70
N THR A 16 2.05 -0.53 -3.66
CA THR A 16 1.58 -1.49 -2.65
C THR A 16 0.70 -2.54 -3.31
N GLU A 17 -0.27 -2.14 -4.13
CA GLU A 17 -1.16 -3.07 -4.86
C GLU A 17 -0.38 -3.97 -5.85
N ASN A 18 0.68 -3.45 -6.47
CA ASN A 18 1.54 -4.20 -7.41
C ASN A 18 2.47 -5.22 -6.71
N ARG A 19 2.99 -4.88 -5.53
CA ARG A 19 3.90 -5.74 -4.76
C ARG A 19 3.20 -6.75 -3.85
N LEU A 20 1.87 -6.74 -3.79
CA LEU A 20 1.13 -7.75 -3.04
C LEU A 20 1.31 -9.14 -3.70
N PRO A 21 1.61 -10.18 -2.91
CA PRO A 21 1.59 -11.55 -3.40
C PRO A 21 0.22 -11.92 -4.02
N ASP A 22 0.20 -12.80 -5.02
CA ASP A 22 -1.03 -13.20 -5.73
C ASP A 22 -2.15 -13.65 -4.79
N PHE A 23 -1.80 -14.38 -3.72
CA PHE A 23 -2.73 -14.77 -2.66
C PHE A 23 -3.48 -13.57 -2.05
N TRP A 24 -2.74 -12.51 -1.69
CA TRP A 24 -3.33 -11.30 -1.12
C TRP A 24 -4.04 -10.45 -2.16
N LYS A 25 -3.55 -10.44 -3.40
CA LYS A 25 -4.19 -9.75 -4.53
C LYS A 25 -5.57 -10.33 -4.84
N GLU A 26 -5.71 -11.65 -4.83
CA GLU A 26 -7.01 -12.32 -4.99
C GLU A 26 -7.98 -11.93 -3.86
N LYS A 27 -7.52 -11.98 -2.60
CA LYS A 27 -8.32 -11.56 -1.44
C LYS A 27 -8.73 -10.10 -1.54
N PHE A 28 -7.79 -9.22 -1.89
CA PHE A 28 -8.00 -7.79 -2.08
C PHE A 28 -9.05 -7.50 -3.16
N ASN A 29 -8.97 -8.15 -4.32
CA ASN A 29 -9.95 -7.99 -5.39
C ASN A 29 -11.35 -8.45 -4.97
N LYS A 30 -11.43 -9.56 -4.23
CA LYS A 30 -12.70 -10.09 -3.72
C LYS A 30 -13.36 -9.17 -2.70
N VAL A 31 -12.57 -8.52 -1.83
CA VAL A 31 -13.10 -7.55 -0.87
C VAL A 31 -13.43 -6.19 -1.48
N ARG A 32 -12.64 -5.74 -2.46
CA ARG A 32 -12.86 -4.47 -3.18
C ARG A 32 -14.21 -4.49 -3.90
N GLY A 33 -14.56 -5.61 -4.54
CA GLY A 33 -15.87 -5.80 -5.18
C GLY A 33 -17.04 -5.86 -4.19
N LYS A 34 -16.77 -6.08 -2.89
CA LYS A 34 -17.78 -6.19 -1.83
C LYS A 34 -17.77 -4.99 -0.87
N GLY A 35 -16.90 -4.00 -1.08
CA GLY A 35 -16.74 -2.83 -0.20
C GLY A 35 -16.34 -3.16 1.25
N THR A 36 -15.80 -4.35 1.53
CA THR A 36 -15.58 -4.84 2.90
C THR A 36 -14.18 -5.37 3.10
N THR A 37 -13.28 -4.58 3.72
CA THR A 37 -11.92 -5.02 4.05
C THR A 37 -11.90 -5.85 5.35
N SER A 38 -11.04 -6.87 5.40
CA SER A 38 -10.77 -7.59 6.65
C SER A 38 -9.66 -6.89 7.41
N LYS A 39 -9.75 -6.83 8.75
CA LYS A 39 -8.71 -6.24 9.62
C LYS A 39 -7.31 -6.79 9.32
N LEU A 40 -7.20 -8.07 9.00
CA LEU A 40 -5.93 -8.69 8.65
C LEU A 40 -5.34 -8.14 7.34
N LEU A 41 -6.19 -7.92 6.34
CA LEU A 41 -5.78 -7.36 5.06
C LEU A 41 -5.35 -5.89 5.21
N GLU A 42 -6.04 -5.13 6.05
CA GLU A 42 -5.67 -3.75 6.37
C GLU A 42 -4.27 -3.68 6.99
N VAL A 43 -3.99 -4.54 7.98
CA VAL A 43 -2.66 -4.64 8.60
C VAL A 43 -1.58 -4.99 7.57
N VAL A 44 -1.83 -5.99 6.70
CA VAL A 44 -0.86 -6.39 5.66
C VAL A 44 -0.58 -5.24 4.68
N LEU A 45 -1.62 -4.51 4.26
CA LEU A 45 -1.47 -3.35 3.38
C LEU A 45 -0.69 -2.22 4.06
N GLU A 46 -0.95 -1.95 5.34
CA GLU A 46 -0.22 -0.94 6.11
C GLU A 46 1.26 -1.29 6.29
N GLU A 47 1.58 -2.56 6.57
CA GLU A 47 2.96 -3.02 6.70
C GLU A 47 3.73 -2.87 5.38
N LYS A 48 3.15 -3.36 4.28
CA LYS A 48 3.77 -3.23 2.94
C LYS A 48 3.96 -1.78 2.54
N ARG A 49 2.99 -0.94 2.84
CA ARG A 49 3.08 0.49 2.57
C ARG A 49 4.17 1.18 3.41
N ARG A 50 4.34 0.80 4.68
CA ARG A 50 5.45 1.31 5.52
C ARG A 50 6.81 0.87 4.99
N GLU A 51 6.91 -0.36 4.50
CA GLU A 51 8.12 -0.88 3.84
C GLU A 51 8.49 -0.02 2.63
N ILE A 52 7.55 0.18 1.70
CA ILE A 52 7.75 1.00 0.48
C ILE A 52 8.14 2.44 0.83
N ILE A 53 7.45 3.07 1.79
CA ILE A 53 7.79 4.44 2.22
C ILE A 53 9.23 4.49 2.77
N LYS A 54 9.63 3.53 3.61
CA LYS A 54 11.01 3.47 4.14
C LYS A 54 12.04 3.28 3.03
N GLU A 55 11.77 2.41 2.05
CA GLU A 55 12.64 2.21 0.90
C GLU A 55 12.78 3.48 0.07
N TRP A 56 11.67 4.17 -0.21
CA TRP A 56 11.66 5.37 -1.03
C TRP A 56 12.31 6.57 -0.34
N ILE A 57 12.22 6.65 1.00
CA ILE A 57 13.01 7.62 1.79
C ILE A 57 14.50 7.33 1.67
N LYS A 58 14.91 6.06 1.83
CA LYS A 58 16.32 5.66 1.68
C LYS A 58 16.85 5.92 0.27
N SER A 59 16.01 5.74 -0.75
CA SER A 59 16.32 5.97 -2.16
C SER A 59 16.31 7.47 -2.54
N GLY A 60 15.79 8.35 -1.67
CA GLY A 60 15.64 9.78 -1.95
C GLY A 60 14.46 10.13 -2.88
N MET A 61 13.60 9.16 -3.20
CA MET A 61 12.36 9.38 -3.97
C MET A 61 11.31 10.16 -3.19
N ILE A 62 11.30 10.02 -1.86
CA ILE A 62 10.42 10.77 -0.96
C ILE A 62 11.29 11.46 0.09
N LYS A 63 10.99 12.74 0.34
CA LYS A 63 11.49 13.49 1.48
C LYS A 63 10.32 13.68 2.45
N VAL A 64 10.47 13.24 3.70
CA VAL A 64 9.43 13.38 4.75
C VAL A 64 9.80 14.44 5.76
#